data_AF-A0A348WCZ0-F1
#
_entry.id   AF-A0A348WCZ0-F1
#
_cell.length_a   1.000
_cell.length_b   1.000
_cell.length_c   1.000
_cell.angle_alpha   90.00
_cell.angle_beta   90.00
_cell.angle_gamma   90.00
#
_symmetry.space_group_name_H-M   'P 1'
#
loop_
_entity.id
_entity.type
_entity.pdbx_description
1 polymer ?
#
loop_
_entity_poly.entity_id
_entity_poly.type
_entity_poly.pdbx_seq_one_letter_code
_entity_poly.pdbx_strand_id
1 'polypeptide(L)'
;MQQPEPSPIVACTISRDVRNFDLLIEDMETVMGEAWGDLGFHEALAFLNQPDAKALEFVAIAIDETDESNLEMISDIIRQAR
;
A
#
# COMPACT_ATOMS: atom_id res chain seq x y z
N MET A 1 -30.32 10.58 -6.07
CA MET A 1 -29.60 9.78 -5.05
C MET A 1 -28.14 10.16 -5.20
N GLN A 2 -27.55 10.81 -4.20
CA GLN A 2 -26.11 11.08 -4.21
C GLN A 2 -25.43 9.75 -3.89
N GLN A 3 -24.73 9.19 -4.86
CA GLN A 3 -23.90 8.01 -4.66
C GLN A 3 -22.86 8.39 -3.61
N PRO A 4 -22.66 7.61 -2.52
CA PRO A 4 -21.61 7.92 -1.57
C PRO A 4 -20.30 7.95 -2.35
N GLU A 5 -19.61 9.09 -2.29
CA GLU A 5 -18.26 9.20 -2.84
C GLU A 5 -17.42 8.11 -2.14
N PRO A 6 -16.65 7.30 -2.89
CA PRO A 6 -15.83 6.26 -2.28
C PRO A 6 -14.96 6.91 -1.21
N SER A 7 -14.90 6.27 -0.03
CA SER A 7 -14.05 6.78 1.05
C SER A 7 -12.62 6.88 0.52
N PRO A 8 -11.93 8.02 0.73
CA PRO A 8 -10.57 8.18 0.25
C PRO A 8 -9.69 7.07 0.83
N ILE A 9 -8.82 6.50 0.00
CA ILE A 9 -7.84 5.52 0.46
C ILE A 9 -6.88 6.23 1.41
N VAL A 10 -6.86 5.80 2.67
CA VAL A 10 -5.98 6.34 3.72
C VAL A 10 -4.86 5.38 4.09
N ALA A 11 -4.91 4.14 3.63
CA ALA A 11 -3.89 3.13 3.88
C ALA A 11 -3.50 2.42 2.59
N CYS A 12 -2.21 2.13 2.42
CA CYS A 12 -1.74 1.40 1.25
C CYS A 12 -0.79 0.26 1.63
N THR A 13 -1.09 -0.94 1.15
CA THR A 13 -0.20 -2.11 1.26
C THR A 13 0.69 -2.18 0.03
N ILE A 14 1.99 -2.31 0.22
CA ILE A 14 2.99 -2.37 -0.85
C ILE A 14 3.63 -3.75 -0.84
N SER A 15 3.50 -4.49 -1.93
CA SER A 15 3.99 -5.87 -2.03
C SER A 15 4.22 -6.29 -3.49
N ARG A 16 4.82 -7.47 -3.73
CA ARG A 16 4.90 -8.06 -5.07
C ARG A 16 3.53 -8.45 -5.62
N ASP A 17 2.72 -9.08 -4.78
CA ASP A 17 1.35 -9.48 -5.03
C ASP A 17 0.68 -9.62 -3.65
N VAL A 18 -0.29 -8.75 -3.38
CA VAL A 18 -0.95 -8.67 -2.06
C VAL A 18 -1.65 -9.99 -1.72
N ARG A 19 -2.07 -10.76 -2.73
CA ARG A 19 -2.74 -12.06 -2.57
C ARG A 19 -1.84 -13.14 -1.97
N ASN A 20 -0.53 -12.91 -1.89
CA ASN A 20 0.36 -13.81 -1.15
C ASN A 20 0.25 -13.63 0.37
N PHE A 21 -0.43 -12.58 0.83
CA PHE A 21 -0.51 -12.16 2.23
C PHE A 21 -1.96 -12.13 2.72
N ASP A 22 -2.68 -13.24 2.60
CA ASP A 22 -4.11 -13.36 2.95
C ASP A 22 -4.45 -12.82 4.36
N LEU A 23 -3.62 -13.13 5.36
CA LEU A 23 -3.82 -12.64 6.73
C LEU A 23 -3.70 -11.12 6.84
N LEU A 24 -2.78 -10.51 6.06
CA LEU A 24 -2.64 -9.06 6.04
C LEU A 24 -3.85 -8.40 5.37
N ILE A 25 -4.38 -9.01 4.29
CA ILE A 25 -5.60 -8.54 3.65
C ILE A 25 -6.76 -8.56 4.65
N GLU A 26 -6.96 -9.68 5.36
CA GLU A 26 -8.01 -9.82 6.37
C GLU A 26 -7.89 -8.77 7.49
N ASP A 27 -6.66 -8.54 7.97
CA ASP A 27 -6.39 -7.52 8.98
C ASP A 27 -6.70 -6.11 8.46
N MET A 28 -6.28 -5.79 7.23
CA MET A 28 -6.50 -4.47 6.63
C MET A 28 -7.99 -4.22 6.34
N GLU A 29 -8.72 -5.22 5.85
CA GLU A 29 -10.18 -5.14 5.66
C GLU A 29 -10.91 -4.98 7.00
N THR A 30 -10.45 -5.67 8.05
CA THR A 30 -11.07 -5.60 9.38
C THR A 30 -10.87 -4.22 10.03
N VAL A 31 -9.67 -3.64 9.90
CA VAL A 31 -9.35 -2.37 10.57
C VAL A 31 -9.74 -1.15 9.72
N MET A 32 -9.52 -1.20 8.41
CA MET A 32 -9.67 -0.06 7.50
C MET A 32 -10.93 -0.15 6.62
N GLY A 33 -11.63 -1.29 6.59
CA GLY A 33 -12.78 -1.50 5.72
C GLY A 33 -12.41 -1.33 4.24
N GLU A 34 -13.05 -0.38 3.57
CA GLU A 34 -12.79 -0.07 2.15
C GLU A 34 -11.75 1.07 1.97
N ALA A 35 -11.22 1.63 3.06
CA ALA A 35 -10.33 2.80 3.02
C ALA A 35 -8.84 2.42 2.84
N TRP A 36 -8.57 1.26 2.26
CA TRP A 36 -7.21 0.78 1.98
C TRP A 36 -7.11 0.23 0.55
N GLY A 37 -5.89 0.26 0.00
CA GLY A 37 -5.59 -0.33 -1.31
C GLY A 37 -4.23 -0.99 -1.34
N ASP A 38 -3.87 -1.58 -2.48
CA ASP A 38 -2.56 -2.19 -2.70
C ASP A 38 -1.81 -1.59 -3.89
N LEU A 39 -0.48 -1.64 -3.83
CA LEU A 39 0.42 -1.21 -4.89
C LEU A 39 1.60 -2.18 -5.02
N GLY A 40 2.06 -2.37 -6.27
CA GLY A 40 3.35 -3.01 -6.51
C GLY A 40 4.53 -2.13 -6.07
N PHE A 41 5.70 -2.72 -5.80
CA PHE A 41 6.91 -1.94 -5.42
C PHE A 41 7.24 -0.80 -6.41
N HIS A 42 7.15 -1.06 -7.72
CA HIS A 42 7.42 -0.06 -8.75
C HIS A 42 6.37 1.06 -8.77
N GLU A 43 5.11 0.68 -8.58
CA GLU A 43 3.98 1.61 -8.59
C GLU A 43 3.99 2.48 -7.34
N ALA A 44 4.38 1.92 -6.19
CA ALA A 44 4.50 2.64 -4.93
C ALA A 44 5.47 3.83 -5.04
N LEU A 45 6.64 3.66 -5.67
CA LEU A 45 7.59 4.76 -5.88
C LEU A 45 6.99 5.89 -6.72
N ALA A 46 6.24 5.55 -7.78
CA ALA A 46 5.58 6.55 -8.62
C ALA A 46 4.41 7.22 -7.88
N PHE A 47 3.65 6.45 -7.09
CA PHE A 47 2.50 6.91 -6.32
C PHE A 47 2.91 7.86 -5.19
N LEU A 48 3.94 7.52 -4.41
CA LEU A 48 4.42 8.33 -3.29
C LEU A 48 4.93 9.72 -3.71
N ASN A 49 5.18 9.94 -5.00
CA ASN A 49 5.54 11.25 -5.55
C ASN A 49 4.33 12.08 -6.00
N GLN A 50 3.12 11.52 -5.99
CA GLN A 50 1.89 12.19 -6.39
C GLN A 50 1.24 12.93 -5.22
N PRO A 51 0.46 14.00 -5.48
CA PRO A 51 -0.25 14.72 -4.42
C PRO A 51 -1.24 13.84 -3.67
N ASP A 52 -1.80 12.81 -4.33
CA ASP A 52 -2.78 11.89 -3.76
C ASP A 52 -2.20 11.06 -2.62
N ALA A 53 -0.89 10.80 -2.61
CA ALA A 53 -0.21 10.10 -1.52
C ALA A 53 -0.27 10.87 -0.20
N LYS A 54 -0.57 12.18 -0.21
CA LYS A 54 -0.75 12.98 1.01
C LYS A 54 -2.04 12.64 1.77
N ALA A 55 -2.96 11.93 1.13
CA ALA A 55 -4.15 11.42 1.79
C ALA A 55 -3.89 10.12 2.57
N LEU A 56 -2.75 9.45 2.31
CA LEU A 56 -2.36 8.27 3.09
C LEU A 56 -1.94 8.68 4.51
N GLU A 57 -2.48 7.97 5.49
CA GLU A 57 -2.07 8.04 6.90
C GLU A 57 -0.89 7.11 7.17
N PHE A 58 -0.83 5.96 6.50
CA PHE A 58 0.30 5.04 6.59
C PHE A 58 0.42 4.14 5.36
N VAL A 59 1.60 3.52 5.24
CA VAL A 59 1.86 2.44 4.30
C VAL A 59 2.30 1.19 5.05
N ALA A 60 1.79 0.03 4.63
CA ALA A 60 2.26 -1.27 5.06
C ALA A 60 3.13 -1.86 3.95
N ILE A 61 4.26 -2.47 4.28
CA ILE A 61 5.11 -3.16 3.30
C ILE A 61 5.09 -4.64 3.66
N ALA A 62 4.63 -5.49 2.74
CA ALA A 62 4.55 -6.93 2.90
C ALA A 62 5.59 -7.61 2.00
N ILE A 63 6.51 -8.35 2.61
CA ILE A 63 7.66 -8.98 1.94
C ILE A 63 7.90 -10.38 2.49
N ASP A 64 8.47 -11.27 1.67
CA ASP A 64 8.95 -12.58 2.07
C ASP A 64 10.36 -12.88 1.52
N GLU A 65 10.82 -14.12 1.66
CA GLU A 65 12.15 -14.57 1.18
C GLU A 65 12.35 -14.42 -0.35
N THR A 66 11.27 -14.32 -1.12
CA THR A 66 11.32 -14.13 -2.58
C THR A 66 11.62 -12.69 -3.00
N ASP A 67 11.53 -11.75 -2.05
CA ASP A 67 11.73 -10.32 -2.30
C ASP A 67 13.16 -9.83 -2.00
N GLU A 68 14.08 -10.74 -1.66
CA GLU A 68 15.48 -10.40 -1.35
C GLU A 68 16.17 -9.61 -2.47
N SER A 69 15.85 -9.91 -3.73
CA SER A 69 16.40 -9.16 -4.87
C SER A 69 15.88 -7.73 -4.99
N ASN A 70 14.78 -7.40 -4.30
CA ASN A 70 14.10 -6.11 -4.34
C ASN A 70 14.43 -5.22 -3.13
N LEU A 71 15.31 -5.65 -2.21
CA LEU A 71 15.59 -4.93 -0.97
C LEU A 71 16.07 -3.48 -1.17
N GLU A 72 16.81 -3.19 -2.24
CA GLU A 72 17.19 -1.82 -2.59
C GLU A 72 15.95 -0.97 -2.93
N MET A 73 15.03 -1.52 -3.74
CA MET A 73 13.78 -0.85 -4.12
C MET A 73 12.87 -0.64 -2.90
N ILE A 74 12.75 -1.64 -2.04
CA ILE A 74 11.99 -1.55 -0.79
C ILE A 74 12.58 -0.47 0.12
N SER A 75 13.91 -0.39 0.21
CA SER A 75 14.60 0.65 0.97
C SER A 75 14.30 2.05 0.43
N ASP A 76 14.24 2.21 -0.88
CA ASP A 76 13.91 3.49 -1.51
C ASP A 76 12.45 3.88 -1.29
N ILE A 77 11.52 2.92 -1.30
CA ILE A 77 10.12 3.15 -0.92
C ILE A 77 10.02 3.69 0.51
N ILE A 78 10.73 3.06 1.46
CA ILE A 78 10.74 3.49 2.87
C ILE A 78 11.30 4.92 3.00
N ARG A 79 12.34 5.27 2.23
CA ARG A 79 12.91 6.63 2.22
C ARG A 79 11.97 7.68 1.63
N GLN A 80 11.11 7.26 0.71
CA GLN A 80 10.18 8.14 0.00
C GLN A 80 8.88 8.36 0.78
N ALA A 81 8.44 7.37 1.57
CA ALA A 81 7.32 7.52 2.49
C ALA A 81 7.66 8.60 3.55
N ARG A 82 6.86 9.68 3.62
CA ARG A 82 7.10 10.85 4.48
C ARG A 82 5.84 11.31 5.18
#